data_AF-A0A1M6HWC5-F1
#
_entry.id   AF-A0A1M6HWC5-F1
#
_cell.length_a   1.000
_cell.length_b   1.000
_cell.length_c   1.000
_cell.angle_alpha   90.00
_cell.angle_beta   90.00
_cell.angle_gamma   90.00
#
_symmetry.space_group_name_H-M   'P 1'
#
loop_
_entity.id
_entity.type
_entity.pdbx_description
1 polymer ?
#
loop_
_entity_poly.entity_id
_entity_poly.type
_entity_poly.pdbx_seq_one_letter_code
_entity_poly.pdbx_strand_id
1 'polypeptide(L)'
;MQGASFKQAFIAGALGSLGASAWGYALNKVGLSQFASSSVGTIAFGALSGGVGSALSGGNFWQGALIGGVVAGLNHVAHAISEPGVDKDTRRTFRKLVKNDDYQGAFDLVNSKYNLDAGIEGKYTLTFSDDYSYSGLTGGEAYGMQEVTIAKHVFRGPVATFARVVHHEFVHVYQRAILGMTGNLSIYQVREFLGYHDSLFNKNLPKASFSSMEGYWNKAREFYNYMTAHPALIRAYQSQYNDFANSSFFK
;
A
#
# COMPACT_ATOMS: atom_id res chain seq x y z
N MET A 1 23.26 28.36 0.06
CA MET A 1 21.99 28.28 0.83
C MET A 1 20.88 27.96 -0.15
N GLN A 2 20.36 26.73 -0.12
CA GLN A 2 19.06 26.35 0.47
C GLN A 2 17.85 26.85 -0.31
N GLY A 3 17.01 25.89 -0.74
CA GLY A 3 15.57 26.09 -0.73
C GLY A 3 14.84 25.90 -2.05
N ALA A 4 14.66 24.65 -2.47
CA ALA A 4 13.27 24.22 -2.58
C ALA A 4 12.85 23.70 -1.20
N SER A 5 12.19 24.57 -0.42
CA SER A 5 11.84 24.23 0.96
C SER A 5 10.66 23.26 0.96
N PHE A 6 10.51 22.49 2.04
CA PHE A 6 9.30 21.73 2.40
C PHE A 6 7.99 22.51 2.12
N LYS A 7 8.02 23.86 2.19
CA LYS A 7 6.95 24.79 1.80
C LYS A 7 6.49 24.66 0.33
N GLN A 8 7.35 24.32 -0.62
CA GLN A 8 7.00 24.12 -2.03
C GLN A 8 6.43 22.72 -2.32
N ALA A 9 6.91 21.68 -1.62
CA ALA A 9 6.31 20.34 -1.65
C ALA A 9 4.93 20.32 -0.94
N PHE A 10 4.77 21.17 0.09
CA PHE A 10 3.51 21.44 0.76
C PHE A 10 2.53 22.27 -0.09
N ILE A 11 2.99 23.23 -0.92
CA ILE A 11 2.13 23.95 -1.89
C ILE A 11 1.62 23.01 -3.01
N ALA A 12 2.41 22.00 -3.42
CA ALA A 12 1.92 20.93 -4.29
C ALA A 12 0.87 20.03 -3.59
N GLY A 13 1.04 19.76 -2.29
CA GLY A 13 0.02 19.15 -1.45
C GLY A 13 -1.24 20.01 -1.24
N ALA A 14 -1.10 21.34 -1.19
CA ALA A 14 -2.19 22.30 -0.99
C ALA A 14 -3.00 22.59 -2.29
N LEU A 15 -2.38 22.53 -3.47
CA LEU A 15 -3.10 22.59 -4.75
C LEU A 15 -3.90 21.29 -5.05
N GLY A 16 -3.53 20.17 -4.43
CA GLY A 16 -4.38 18.97 -4.36
C GLY A 16 -5.61 19.13 -3.48
N SER A 17 -5.59 20.05 -2.50
CA SER A 17 -6.73 20.38 -1.65
C SER A 17 -7.65 21.50 -2.17
N LEU A 18 -7.32 22.11 -3.32
CA LEU A 18 -8.12 23.14 -4.02
C LEU A 18 -8.22 22.78 -5.52
N GLY A 19 -9.23 22.09 -6.01
CA GLY A 19 -10.46 21.67 -5.38
C GLY A 19 -11.27 20.80 -6.33
N ALA A 20 -12.22 20.05 -5.80
CA ALA A 20 -13.16 19.27 -6.61
C ALA A 20 -13.85 20.11 -7.71
N SER A 21 -13.97 21.43 -7.51
CA SER A 21 -14.49 22.41 -8.49
C SER A 21 -13.47 22.87 -9.54
N ALA A 22 -12.20 23.08 -9.19
CA ALA A 22 -11.13 23.37 -10.15
C ALA A 22 -10.70 22.10 -10.93
N TRP A 23 -10.75 20.95 -10.27
CA TRP A 23 -10.65 19.60 -10.81
C TRP A 23 -11.77 19.31 -11.80
N GLY A 24 -13.03 19.53 -11.40
CA GLY A 24 -14.19 19.43 -12.29
C GLY A 24 -14.12 20.41 -13.47
N TYR A 25 -13.64 21.64 -13.26
CA TYR A 25 -13.52 22.67 -14.29
C TYR A 25 -12.36 22.44 -15.27
N ALA A 26 -11.19 22.02 -14.79
CA ALA A 26 -10.04 21.66 -15.63
C ALA A 26 -10.35 20.45 -16.50
N LEU A 27 -11.03 19.44 -15.94
CA LEU A 27 -11.51 18.28 -16.68
C LEU A 27 -12.63 18.66 -17.68
N ASN A 28 -13.53 19.58 -17.32
CA ASN A 28 -14.56 20.10 -18.24
C ASN A 28 -13.94 20.87 -19.42
N LYS A 29 -12.90 21.68 -19.19
CA LYS A 29 -12.18 22.44 -20.23
C LYS A 29 -11.43 21.60 -21.26
N VAL A 30 -11.04 20.37 -20.91
CA VAL A 30 -10.42 19.41 -21.84
C VAL A 30 -11.40 18.33 -22.32
N GLY A 31 -12.71 18.50 -22.07
CA GLY A 31 -13.77 17.61 -22.58
C GLY A 31 -13.95 16.30 -21.80
N LEU A 32 -13.42 16.19 -20.58
CA LEU A 32 -13.34 14.97 -19.78
C LEU A 32 -14.26 14.99 -18.54
N SER A 33 -15.31 15.81 -18.51
CA SER A 33 -16.25 15.91 -17.37
C SER A 33 -17.09 14.65 -17.11
N GLN A 34 -17.15 13.72 -18.06
CA GLN A 34 -17.85 12.43 -17.94
C GLN A 34 -17.02 11.33 -17.24
N PHE A 35 -15.79 11.63 -16.81
CA PHE A 35 -14.74 10.65 -16.46
C PHE A 35 -14.51 10.42 -14.95
N ALA A 36 -15.44 10.86 -14.08
CA ALA A 36 -15.32 10.70 -12.62
C ALA A 36 -15.71 9.30 -12.08
N SER A 37 -16.15 8.38 -12.96
CA SER A 37 -16.66 7.06 -12.58
C SER A 37 -15.92 5.92 -13.29
N SER A 38 -15.05 5.22 -12.54
CA SER A 38 -14.29 4.01 -12.88
C SER A 38 -13.21 4.14 -13.98
N SER A 39 -12.20 3.25 -13.95
CA SER A 39 -10.99 3.15 -14.81
C SER A 39 -10.01 4.33 -14.81
N VAL A 40 -10.53 5.55 -14.73
CA VAL A 40 -9.79 6.81 -14.84
C VAL A 40 -9.14 7.21 -13.51
N GLY A 41 -9.78 6.89 -12.38
CA GLY A 41 -9.21 7.13 -11.05
C GLY A 41 -7.91 6.36 -10.83
N THR A 42 -7.78 5.16 -11.40
CA THR A 42 -6.57 4.33 -11.36
C THR A 42 -5.44 4.98 -12.17
N ILE A 43 -5.76 5.48 -13.37
CA ILE A 43 -4.82 6.19 -14.24
C ILE A 43 -4.37 7.51 -13.60
N ALA A 44 -5.31 8.26 -13.03
CA ALA A 44 -5.04 9.51 -12.33
C ALA A 44 -4.20 9.29 -11.07
N PHE A 45 -4.46 8.24 -10.30
CA PHE A 45 -3.63 7.88 -9.14
C PHE A 45 -2.23 7.43 -9.56
N GLY A 46 -2.13 6.60 -10.60
CA GLY A 46 -0.84 6.22 -11.19
C GLY A 46 -0.04 7.43 -11.62
N ALA A 47 -0.70 8.39 -12.27
CA ALA A 47 -0.06 9.64 -12.67
C ALA A 47 0.40 10.45 -11.46
N LEU A 48 -0.43 10.61 -10.43
CA LEU A 48 -0.06 11.38 -9.26
C LEU A 48 1.09 10.73 -8.47
N SER A 49 1.02 9.41 -8.24
CA SER A 49 2.08 8.65 -7.56
C SER A 49 3.38 8.63 -8.36
N GLY A 50 3.32 8.47 -9.68
CA GLY A 50 4.50 8.54 -10.56
C GLY A 50 5.14 9.94 -10.58
N GLY A 51 4.33 11.00 -10.57
CA GLY A 51 4.82 12.37 -10.51
C GLY A 51 5.48 12.70 -9.17
N VAL A 52 4.84 12.30 -8.07
CA VAL A 52 5.41 12.43 -6.72
C VAL A 52 6.70 11.61 -6.61
N GLY A 53 6.71 10.35 -7.05
CA GLY A 53 7.88 9.49 -7.01
C GLY A 53 9.05 10.02 -7.84
N SER A 54 8.78 10.55 -9.05
CA SER A 54 9.82 11.17 -9.89
C SER A 54 10.37 12.45 -9.26
N ALA A 55 9.52 13.29 -8.67
CA ALA A 55 9.98 14.50 -7.99
C ALA A 55 10.83 14.17 -6.74
N LEU A 56 10.47 13.11 -6.00
CA LEU A 56 11.24 12.63 -4.84
C LEU A 56 12.60 12.04 -5.23
N SER A 57 12.73 11.46 -6.43
CA SER A 57 14.00 10.95 -6.96
C SER A 57 14.82 11.99 -7.75
N GLY A 58 14.43 13.27 -7.68
CA GLY A 58 15.13 14.39 -8.34
C GLY A 58 14.80 14.59 -9.82
N GLY A 59 13.78 13.90 -10.33
CA GLY A 59 13.24 14.01 -11.68
C GLY A 59 12.06 14.98 -11.83
N ASN A 60 11.52 15.08 -13.04
CA ASN A 60 10.43 16.00 -13.38
C ASN A 60 9.05 15.39 -13.04
N PHE A 61 8.28 16.09 -12.20
CA PHE A 61 6.93 15.69 -11.79
C PHE A 61 6.00 15.34 -12.96
N TRP A 62 5.95 16.14 -14.02
CA TRP A 62 5.03 15.92 -15.15
C TRP A 62 5.44 14.70 -15.99
N GLN A 63 6.74 14.45 -16.08
CA GLN A 63 7.27 13.28 -16.77
C GLN A 63 7.02 12.00 -15.96
N GLY A 64 7.21 12.05 -14.64
CA GLY A 64 6.82 11.00 -13.72
C GLY A 64 5.31 10.73 -13.73
N ALA A 65 4.50 11.77 -13.85
CA ALA A 65 3.05 11.65 -13.90
C ALA A 65 2.55 11.05 -15.21
N LEU A 66 3.17 11.40 -16.33
CA LEU A 66 2.88 10.76 -17.60
C LEU A 66 3.22 9.26 -17.55
N ILE A 67 4.40 8.90 -17.05
CA ILE A 67 4.85 7.50 -16.94
C ILE A 67 3.94 6.73 -15.97
N GLY A 68 3.65 7.29 -14.81
CA GLY A 68 2.79 6.66 -13.80
C GLY A 68 1.35 6.47 -14.29
N GLY A 69 0.82 7.43 -15.04
CA GLY A 69 -0.51 7.34 -15.65
C GLY A 69 -0.58 6.28 -16.75
N VAL A 70 0.43 6.24 -17.62
CA VAL A 70 0.54 5.24 -18.68
C VAL A 70 0.70 3.84 -18.10
N VAL A 71 1.54 3.66 -17.09
CA VAL A 71 1.71 2.36 -16.40
C VAL A 71 0.41 1.93 -15.72
N ALA A 72 -0.28 2.83 -15.03
CA ALA A 72 -1.56 2.49 -14.39
C ALA A 72 -2.67 2.20 -15.40
N GLY A 73 -2.69 2.89 -16.55
CA GLY A 73 -3.63 2.61 -17.64
C GLY A 73 -3.36 1.28 -18.32
N LEU A 74 -2.10 0.99 -18.64
CA LEU A 74 -1.70 -0.31 -19.20
C LEU A 74 -1.92 -1.45 -18.21
N ASN A 75 -1.70 -1.23 -16.92
CA ASN A 75 -1.97 -2.22 -15.88
C ASN A 75 -3.48 -2.48 -15.73
N HIS A 76 -4.31 -1.44 -15.82
CA HIS A 76 -5.77 -1.58 -15.81
C HIS A 76 -6.29 -2.40 -17.02
N VAL A 77 -5.76 -2.15 -18.22
CA VAL A 77 -6.13 -2.90 -19.44
C VAL A 77 -5.63 -4.34 -19.41
N ALA A 78 -4.40 -4.58 -18.91
CA ALA A 78 -3.85 -5.93 -18.75
C ALA A 78 -4.66 -6.78 -17.74
N HIS A 79 -5.37 -6.15 -16.80
CA HIS A 79 -6.14 -6.80 -15.76
C HIS A 79 -7.55 -7.28 -16.15
N ALA A 80 -8.01 -7.06 -17.39
CA ALA A 80 -9.10 -7.86 -17.96
C ALA A 80 -8.68 -9.33 -18.16
N ILE A 81 -7.38 -9.63 -18.08
CA ILE A 81 -6.79 -10.93 -18.37
C ILE A 81 -5.91 -11.36 -17.18
N SER A 82 -6.52 -12.00 -16.18
CA SER A 82 -5.87 -12.72 -15.05
C SER A 82 -5.05 -11.91 -14.02
N GLU A 83 -4.76 -12.52 -12.86
CA GLU A 83 -3.88 -11.99 -11.79
C GLU A 83 -2.42 -11.91 -12.31
N PRO A 84 -1.91 -10.73 -12.74
CA PRO A 84 -0.59 -10.59 -13.32
C PRO A 84 0.44 -10.78 -12.22
N GLY A 85 1.33 -11.76 -12.36
CA GLY A 85 2.42 -11.98 -11.41
C GLY A 85 2.19 -13.06 -10.36
N VAL A 86 1.06 -13.76 -10.40
CA VAL A 86 0.89 -15.04 -9.67
C VAL A 86 0.81 -16.17 -10.70
N ASP A 87 1.72 -17.13 -10.65
CA ASP A 87 1.65 -18.29 -11.55
C ASP A 87 0.44 -19.18 -11.25
N LYS A 88 0.00 -19.92 -12.27
CA LYS A 88 -1.22 -20.73 -12.22
C LYS A 88 -1.17 -21.81 -11.13
N ASP A 89 0.01 -22.38 -10.88
CA ASP A 89 0.19 -23.48 -9.94
C ASP A 89 0.07 -22.98 -8.50
N THR A 90 0.72 -21.86 -8.16
CA THR A 90 0.56 -21.19 -6.87
C THR A 90 -0.90 -20.87 -6.61
N ARG A 91 -1.60 -20.28 -7.58
CA ARG A 91 -3.02 -19.96 -7.45
C ARG A 91 -3.89 -21.21 -7.26
N ARG A 92 -3.60 -22.29 -7.98
CA ARG A 92 -4.35 -23.55 -7.86
C ARG A 92 -4.13 -24.21 -6.50
N THR A 93 -2.88 -24.27 -6.04
CA THR A 93 -2.50 -24.84 -4.75
C THR A 93 -3.09 -24.03 -3.61
N PHE A 94 -2.98 -22.69 -3.66
CA PHE A 94 -3.60 -21.79 -2.68
C PHE A 94 -5.10 -22.05 -2.55
N ARG A 95 -5.83 -22.07 -3.67
CA ARG A 95 -7.28 -22.35 -3.67
C ARG A 95 -7.62 -23.74 -3.14
N LYS A 96 -6.77 -24.74 -3.40
CA LYS A 96 -6.96 -26.11 -2.89
C LYS A 96 -6.80 -26.16 -1.36
N LEU A 97 -5.78 -25.48 -0.83
CA LEU A 97 -5.53 -25.38 0.61
C LEU A 97 -6.68 -24.67 1.32
N VAL A 98 -7.10 -23.51 0.81
CA VAL A 98 -8.24 -22.75 1.34
C VAL A 98 -9.54 -23.57 1.30
N LYS A 99 -9.80 -24.32 0.21
CA LYS A 99 -10.98 -25.19 0.11
C LYS A 99 -10.99 -26.31 1.16
N ASN A 100 -9.82 -26.74 1.61
CA ASN A 100 -9.65 -27.77 2.63
C ASN A 100 -9.53 -27.19 4.05
N ASP A 101 -9.83 -25.90 4.23
CA ASP A 101 -9.64 -25.15 5.48
C ASP A 101 -8.20 -25.17 6.03
N ASP A 102 -7.22 -25.44 5.18
CA ASP A 102 -5.80 -25.38 5.50
C ASP A 102 -5.25 -23.96 5.30
N TYR A 103 -5.68 -23.04 6.17
CA TYR A 103 -5.29 -21.64 6.14
C TYR A 103 -3.81 -21.43 6.47
N GLN A 104 -3.24 -22.27 7.34
CA GLN A 104 -1.81 -22.23 7.65
C GLN A 104 -0.99 -22.63 6.43
N GLY A 105 -1.30 -23.75 5.77
CA GLY A 105 -0.62 -24.15 4.55
C GLY A 105 -0.78 -23.13 3.42
N ALA A 106 -1.96 -22.49 3.31
CA ALA A 106 -2.19 -21.43 2.34
C ALA A 106 -1.31 -20.19 2.63
N PHE A 107 -1.16 -19.81 3.90
CA PHE A 107 -0.22 -18.77 4.32
C PHE A 107 1.23 -19.18 4.02
N ASP A 108 1.66 -20.36 4.43
CA ASP A 108 3.04 -20.85 4.27
C ASP A 108 3.46 -20.89 2.79
N LEU A 109 2.54 -21.29 1.90
CA LEU A 109 2.76 -21.27 0.46
C LEU A 109 3.07 -19.87 -0.07
N VAL A 110 2.31 -18.86 0.38
CA VAL A 110 2.47 -17.49 -0.10
C VAL A 110 3.68 -16.84 0.57
N ASN A 111 3.86 -17.05 1.87
CA ASN A 111 4.99 -16.55 2.63
C ASN A 111 6.32 -17.05 2.05
N SER A 112 6.46 -18.37 1.84
CA SER A 112 7.68 -18.95 1.26
C SER A 112 7.98 -18.43 -0.15
N LYS A 113 6.96 -18.13 -0.95
CA LYS A 113 7.12 -17.66 -2.33
C LYS A 113 7.55 -16.20 -2.42
N TYR A 114 7.02 -15.35 -1.55
CA TYR A 114 7.24 -13.90 -1.60
C TYR A 114 8.10 -13.39 -0.44
N ASN A 115 8.55 -14.28 0.44
CA ASN A 115 9.38 -13.99 1.61
C ASN A 115 8.77 -12.86 2.47
N LEU A 116 7.49 -12.98 2.83
CA LEU A 116 6.75 -11.86 3.42
C LEU A 116 7.28 -11.51 4.82
N ASP A 117 7.78 -12.47 5.58
CA ASP A 117 8.29 -12.28 6.94
C ASP A 117 9.81 -12.03 7.03
N ALA A 118 10.44 -11.71 5.91
CA ALA A 118 11.89 -11.49 5.83
C ALA A 118 12.37 -10.42 6.81
N GLY A 119 13.14 -10.77 7.83
CA GLY A 119 13.65 -9.84 8.85
C GLY A 119 12.74 -9.64 10.07
N ILE A 120 11.62 -10.34 10.16
CA ILE A 120 10.77 -10.44 11.36
C ILE A 120 10.52 -11.89 11.79
N GLU A 121 11.33 -12.83 11.29
CA GLU A 121 11.19 -14.25 11.58
C GLU A 121 11.25 -14.48 13.10
N GLY A 122 10.29 -15.26 13.63
CA GLY A 122 10.20 -15.53 15.06
C GLY A 122 9.75 -14.33 15.91
N LYS A 123 9.29 -13.23 15.31
CA LYS A 123 8.73 -12.06 16.02
C LYS A 123 7.22 -12.02 16.04
N TYR A 124 6.54 -12.99 15.45
CA TYR A 124 5.09 -13.05 15.40
C TYR A 124 4.53 -14.44 15.66
N THR A 125 3.28 -14.48 16.11
CA THR A 125 2.39 -15.63 16.01
C THR A 125 1.27 -15.31 15.02
N LEU A 126 0.72 -16.34 14.38
CA LEU A 126 -0.32 -16.19 13.36
C LEU A 126 -1.59 -16.90 13.79
N THR A 127 -2.72 -16.22 13.66
CA THR A 127 -4.06 -16.78 13.87
C THR A 127 -5.00 -16.41 12.74
N PHE A 128 -6.06 -17.20 12.55
CA PHE A 128 -7.04 -17.00 11.49
C PHE A 128 -8.44 -16.83 12.07
N SER A 129 -9.10 -15.72 11.72
CA SER A 129 -10.37 -15.31 12.32
C SER A 129 -11.54 -15.37 11.33
N ASP A 130 -12.73 -15.70 11.83
CA ASP A 130 -13.99 -15.60 11.08
C ASP A 130 -14.63 -14.20 11.13
N ASP A 131 -13.99 -13.23 11.79
CA ASP A 131 -14.45 -11.84 11.84
C ASP A 131 -14.33 -11.15 10.46
N TYR A 132 -15.37 -10.42 10.07
CA TYR A 132 -15.45 -9.70 8.80
C TYR A 132 -15.21 -8.19 8.95
N SER A 133 -15.00 -7.69 10.17
CA SER A 133 -14.80 -6.26 10.45
C SER A 133 -13.40 -5.74 10.09
N TYR A 134 -12.42 -6.64 9.93
CA TYR A 134 -11.03 -6.32 9.58
C TYR A 134 -10.46 -7.34 8.59
N SER A 135 -9.43 -6.95 7.84
CA SER A 135 -8.69 -7.87 6.96
C SER A 135 -7.49 -8.50 7.66
N GLY A 136 -6.82 -7.72 8.50
CA GLY A 136 -5.78 -8.17 9.41
C GLY A 136 -5.72 -7.28 10.64
N LEU A 137 -5.06 -7.79 11.69
CA LEU A 137 -4.76 -7.06 12.91
C LEU A 137 -3.39 -7.51 13.44
N THR A 138 -2.58 -6.55 13.87
CA THR A 138 -1.34 -6.81 14.61
C THR A 138 -1.39 -6.17 15.99
N GLY A 139 -1.26 -7.00 17.03
CA GLY A 139 -1.19 -6.59 18.44
C GLY A 139 0.10 -7.06 19.11
N GLY A 140 0.40 -6.55 20.31
CA GLY A 140 1.58 -6.93 21.10
C GLY A 140 2.38 -5.74 21.61
N GLU A 141 3.21 -5.97 22.61
CA GLU A 141 4.03 -4.90 23.22
C GLU A 141 5.24 -4.54 22.36
N ALA A 142 5.78 -3.32 22.56
CA ALA A 142 7.02 -2.89 21.91
C ALA A 142 8.17 -3.88 22.18
N TYR A 143 8.92 -4.23 21.13
CA TYR A 143 10.01 -5.22 21.15
C TYR A 143 9.60 -6.65 21.54
N GLY A 144 8.30 -6.89 21.77
CA GLY A 144 7.74 -8.20 22.10
C GLY A 144 7.44 -9.05 20.87
N MET A 145 6.94 -10.26 21.13
CA MET A 145 6.30 -11.08 20.10
C MET A 145 4.93 -10.48 19.77
N GLN A 146 4.60 -10.40 18.48
CA GLN A 146 3.38 -9.78 17.99
C GLN A 146 2.36 -10.85 17.60
N GLU A 147 1.10 -10.61 17.94
CA GLU A 147 -0.01 -11.45 17.51
C GLU A 147 -0.57 -10.90 16.21
N VAL A 148 -0.44 -11.67 15.13
CA VAL A 148 -1.00 -11.34 13.82
C VAL A 148 -2.24 -12.18 13.59
N THR A 149 -3.37 -11.52 13.35
CA THR A 149 -4.63 -12.16 13.01
C THR A 149 -5.01 -11.83 11.59
N ILE A 150 -5.23 -12.83 10.74
CA ILE A 150 -5.71 -12.63 9.36
C ILE A 150 -7.15 -13.14 9.26
N ALA A 151 -8.05 -12.32 8.72
CA ALA A 151 -9.43 -12.74 8.53
C ALA A 151 -9.54 -13.75 7.38
N LYS A 152 -10.27 -14.85 7.61
CA LYS A 152 -10.45 -15.95 6.65
C LYS A 152 -11.09 -15.48 5.34
N HIS A 153 -11.90 -14.41 5.37
CA HIS A 153 -12.49 -13.87 4.15
C HIS A 153 -11.45 -13.34 3.16
N VAL A 154 -10.27 -12.92 3.63
CA VAL A 154 -9.16 -12.47 2.77
C VAL A 154 -8.65 -13.61 1.88
N PHE A 155 -8.66 -14.85 2.37
CA PHE A 155 -8.25 -16.04 1.61
C PHE A 155 -9.19 -16.38 0.45
N ARG A 156 -10.42 -15.85 0.44
CA ARG A 156 -11.36 -16.02 -0.67
C ARG A 156 -11.03 -15.11 -1.86
N GLY A 157 -10.18 -14.10 -1.65
CA GLY A 157 -9.74 -13.16 -2.67
C GLY A 157 -8.57 -13.68 -3.53
N PRO A 158 -8.07 -12.83 -4.45
CA PRO A 158 -6.85 -13.10 -5.20
C PRO A 158 -5.63 -13.31 -4.31
N VAL A 159 -4.70 -14.18 -4.72
CA VAL A 159 -3.46 -14.45 -3.97
C VAL A 159 -2.66 -13.17 -3.77
N ALA A 160 -2.65 -12.29 -4.78
CA ALA A 160 -1.95 -11.03 -4.71
C ALA A 160 -2.55 -10.06 -3.68
N THR A 161 -3.88 -10.04 -3.53
CA THR A 161 -4.54 -9.26 -2.47
C THR A 161 -4.19 -9.82 -1.10
N PHE A 162 -4.24 -11.16 -0.94
CA PHE A 162 -3.86 -11.83 0.30
C PHE A 162 -2.43 -11.51 0.73
N ALA A 163 -1.45 -11.64 -0.18
CA ALA A 163 -0.05 -11.34 0.09
C ALA A 163 0.15 -9.90 0.60
N ARG A 164 -0.57 -8.93 0.04
CA ARG A 164 -0.47 -7.50 0.42
C ARG A 164 -1.10 -7.20 1.79
N VAL A 165 -2.18 -7.89 2.13
CA VAL A 165 -2.78 -7.80 3.48
C VAL A 165 -1.83 -8.40 4.51
N VAL A 166 -1.28 -9.59 4.27
CA VAL A 166 -0.30 -10.20 5.18
C VAL A 166 0.92 -9.28 5.34
N HIS A 167 1.46 -8.77 4.24
CA HIS A 167 2.58 -7.84 4.26
C HIS A 167 2.29 -6.58 5.09
N HIS A 168 1.07 -6.05 5.02
CA HIS A 168 0.65 -4.91 5.83
C HIS A 168 0.79 -5.17 7.33
N GLU A 169 0.27 -6.31 7.76
CA GLU A 169 0.35 -6.72 9.15
C GLU A 169 1.81 -6.95 9.58
N PHE A 170 2.65 -7.46 8.67
CA PHE A 170 4.08 -7.68 8.90
C PHE A 170 4.89 -6.39 8.94
N VAL A 171 4.49 -5.36 8.22
CA VAL A 171 5.01 -3.99 8.44
C VAL A 171 4.73 -3.56 9.88
N HIS A 172 3.54 -3.85 10.41
CA HIS A 172 3.24 -3.58 11.82
C HIS A 172 4.08 -4.42 12.77
N VAL A 173 4.36 -5.69 12.46
CA VAL A 173 5.29 -6.50 13.25
C VAL A 173 6.68 -5.86 13.27
N TYR A 174 7.19 -5.43 12.12
CA TYR A 174 8.49 -4.76 12.03
C TYR A 174 8.53 -3.48 12.89
N GLN A 175 7.50 -2.63 12.78
CA GLN A 175 7.39 -1.38 13.54
C GLN A 175 7.36 -1.59 15.05
N ARG A 176 6.69 -2.67 15.50
CA ARG A 176 6.50 -2.95 16.92
C ARG A 176 7.64 -3.76 17.50
N ALA A 177 8.00 -4.87 16.88
CA ALA A 177 8.97 -5.83 17.40
C ALA A 177 10.43 -5.43 17.13
N ILE A 178 10.70 -4.72 16.03
CA ILE A 178 12.07 -4.32 15.66
C ILE A 178 12.34 -2.87 16.05
N LEU A 179 11.42 -1.97 15.70
CA LEU A 179 11.60 -0.53 15.96
C LEU A 179 11.02 -0.06 17.31
N GLY A 180 10.22 -0.90 17.98
CA GLY A 180 9.70 -0.63 19.32
C GLY A 180 8.64 0.47 19.41
N MET A 181 8.03 0.87 18.31
CA MET A 181 7.06 1.98 18.25
C MET A 181 7.60 3.32 18.79
N THR A 182 8.91 3.55 18.75
CA THR A 182 9.51 4.77 19.30
C THR A 182 9.28 5.99 18.40
N GLY A 183 9.32 7.19 19.00
CA GLY A 183 9.15 8.45 18.29
C GLY A 183 7.83 8.53 17.52
N ASN A 184 7.91 8.74 16.21
CA ASN A 184 6.74 8.96 15.35
C ASN A 184 5.93 7.70 15.04
N LEU A 185 6.47 6.49 15.29
CA LEU A 185 5.75 5.23 15.09
C LEU A 185 4.68 4.99 16.16
N SER A 186 4.72 5.75 17.26
CA SER A 186 3.63 5.82 18.25
C SER A 186 2.35 6.44 17.66
N ILE A 187 2.48 7.21 16.56
CA ILE A 187 1.34 7.88 15.91
C ILE A 187 0.66 6.89 14.97
N TYR A 188 -0.57 6.51 15.31
CA TYR A 188 -1.38 5.55 14.56
C TYR A 188 -1.38 5.84 13.05
N GLN A 189 -1.71 7.06 12.65
CA GLN A 189 -1.87 7.40 11.24
C GLN A 189 -0.55 7.35 10.46
N VAL A 190 0.59 7.65 11.09
CA VAL A 190 1.92 7.50 10.46
C VAL A 190 2.21 6.02 10.22
N ARG A 191 1.88 5.19 11.21
CA ARG A 191 2.14 3.76 11.17
C ARG A 191 1.31 3.05 10.09
N GLU A 192 0.01 3.30 10.07
CA GLU A 192 -0.90 2.77 9.05
C GLU A 192 -0.54 3.27 7.66
N PHE A 193 -0.19 4.56 7.54
CA PHE A 193 0.25 5.12 6.26
C PHE A 193 1.46 4.36 5.71
N LEU A 194 2.48 4.08 6.54
CA LEU A 194 3.64 3.28 6.14
C LEU A 194 3.22 1.86 5.72
N GLY A 195 2.35 1.21 6.49
CA GLY A 195 1.82 -0.11 6.17
C GLY A 195 1.09 -0.14 4.83
N TYR A 196 0.17 0.78 4.58
CA TYR A 196 -0.54 0.87 3.31
C TYR A 196 0.40 1.26 2.16
N HIS A 197 1.30 2.21 2.36
CA HIS A 197 2.25 2.64 1.35
C HIS A 197 3.11 1.47 0.88
N ASP A 198 3.76 0.76 1.79
CA ASP A 198 4.65 -0.33 1.41
C ASP A 198 3.89 -1.50 0.79
N SER A 199 2.75 -1.91 1.37
CA SER A 199 1.90 -2.95 0.78
C SER A 199 1.37 -2.63 -0.61
N LEU A 200 1.42 -1.36 -1.07
CA LEU A 200 0.98 -0.95 -2.40
C LEU A 200 2.16 -0.84 -3.37
N PHE A 201 3.30 -0.30 -2.93
CA PHE A 201 4.41 0.04 -3.81
C PHE A 201 5.61 -0.91 -3.74
N ASN A 202 5.61 -1.86 -2.81
CA ASN A 202 6.67 -2.87 -2.73
C ASN A 202 6.69 -3.74 -3.98
N LYS A 203 7.81 -3.69 -4.70
CA LYS A 203 8.05 -4.36 -5.98
C LYS A 203 8.21 -5.88 -5.84
N ASN A 204 8.52 -6.36 -4.64
CA ASN A 204 8.71 -7.78 -4.35
C ASN A 204 7.37 -8.51 -4.14
N LEU A 205 6.29 -7.75 -3.91
CA LEU A 205 4.93 -8.30 -3.79
C LEU A 205 4.30 -8.58 -5.17
N PRO A 206 3.48 -9.63 -5.29
CA PRO A 206 2.76 -9.91 -6.52
C PRO A 206 1.85 -8.73 -6.90
N LYS A 207 1.71 -8.47 -8.20
CA LYS A 207 0.84 -7.38 -8.65
C LYS A 207 -0.61 -7.78 -8.41
N ALA A 208 -1.38 -6.84 -7.88
CA ALA A 208 -2.79 -7.00 -7.60
C ALA A 208 -3.60 -6.01 -8.45
N SER A 209 -4.81 -6.41 -8.83
CA SER A 209 -5.66 -5.52 -9.63
C SER A 209 -6.20 -4.40 -8.76
N PHE A 210 -6.45 -3.25 -9.39
CA PHE A 210 -7.10 -2.16 -8.70
C PHE A 210 -8.47 -2.57 -8.14
N SER A 211 -9.27 -3.32 -8.92
CA SER A 211 -10.60 -3.78 -8.49
C SER A 211 -10.53 -4.76 -7.32
N SER A 212 -9.56 -5.68 -7.30
CA SER A 212 -9.38 -6.63 -6.19
C SER A 212 -8.82 -5.99 -4.93
N MET A 213 -8.37 -4.74 -5.03
CA MET A 213 -7.82 -3.95 -3.94
C MET A 213 -8.62 -2.68 -3.69
N GLU A 214 -9.79 -2.46 -4.30
CA GLU A 214 -10.47 -1.16 -4.28
C GLU A 214 -10.72 -0.67 -2.85
N GLY A 215 -11.24 -1.55 -1.98
CA GLY A 215 -11.42 -1.23 -0.56
C GLY A 215 -10.10 -0.92 0.16
N TYR A 216 -9.03 -1.63 -0.17
CA TYR A 216 -7.70 -1.43 0.40
C TYR A 216 -7.07 -0.11 -0.08
N TRP A 217 -7.24 0.24 -1.35
CA TRP A 217 -6.88 1.53 -1.93
C TRP A 217 -7.66 2.69 -1.31
N ASN A 218 -8.95 2.49 -1.01
CA ASN A 218 -9.77 3.51 -0.35
C ASN A 218 -9.28 3.77 1.07
N LYS A 219 -8.95 2.74 1.85
CA LYS A 219 -8.31 2.91 3.17
C LYS A 219 -6.98 3.63 3.07
N ALA A 220 -6.10 3.21 2.14
CA ALA A 220 -4.85 3.91 1.90
C ALA A 220 -5.09 5.41 1.61
N ARG A 221 -6.05 5.73 0.73
CA ARG A 221 -6.42 7.11 0.37
C ARG A 221 -6.82 7.94 1.59
N GLU A 222 -7.56 7.37 2.54
CA GLU A 222 -7.92 8.07 3.78
C GLU A 222 -6.68 8.49 4.58
N PHE A 223 -5.69 7.60 4.71
CA PHE A 223 -4.42 7.94 5.34
C PHE A 223 -3.61 8.97 4.55
N TYR A 224 -3.59 8.90 3.21
CA TYR A 224 -2.98 9.95 2.38
C TYR A 224 -3.62 11.31 2.64
N ASN A 225 -4.95 11.38 2.60
CA ASN A 225 -5.69 12.61 2.87
C ASN A 225 -5.42 13.15 4.28
N TYR A 226 -5.38 12.26 5.27
CA TYR A 226 -5.07 12.63 6.65
C TYR A 226 -3.65 13.21 6.78
N MET A 227 -2.65 12.55 6.19
CA MET A 227 -1.26 13.02 6.20
C MET A 227 -1.12 14.37 5.50
N THR A 228 -1.82 14.60 4.38
CA THR A 228 -1.85 15.89 3.68
C THR A 228 -2.46 17.00 4.54
N ALA A 229 -3.52 16.72 5.29
CA ALA A 229 -4.13 17.68 6.21
C ALA A 229 -3.26 17.98 7.45
N HIS A 230 -2.28 17.13 7.76
CA HIS A 230 -1.44 17.24 8.95
C HIS A 230 0.06 17.29 8.59
N PRO A 231 0.57 18.42 8.07
CA PRO A 231 1.94 18.52 7.56
C PRO A 231 3.04 18.30 8.61
N ALA A 232 2.74 18.43 9.90
CA ALA A 232 3.67 18.03 10.96
C ALA A 232 3.95 16.52 10.94
N LEU A 233 2.96 15.69 10.57
CA LEU A 233 3.09 14.25 10.46
C LEU A 233 3.87 13.82 9.21
N ILE A 234 3.90 14.63 8.16
CA ILE A 234 4.70 14.35 6.95
C ILE A 234 6.19 14.36 7.28
N ARG A 235 6.65 15.30 8.10
CA ARG A 235 8.07 15.33 8.55
C ARG A 235 8.40 14.11 9.42
N ALA A 236 7.44 13.74 10.28
CA ALA A 236 7.54 12.56 11.11
C ALA A 236 7.65 11.26 10.28
N TYR A 237 6.84 11.15 9.22
CA TYR A 237 6.92 10.09 8.22
C TYR A 237 8.27 10.06 7.50
N GLN A 238 8.75 11.19 6.98
CA GLN A 238 10.00 11.24 6.20
C GLN A 238 11.20 10.70 7.00
N SER A 239 11.27 11.05 8.28
CA SER A 239 12.31 10.52 9.17
C SER A 239 12.21 9.00 9.30
N GLN A 240 11.01 8.47 9.53
CA GLN A 240 10.78 7.03 9.73
C GLN A 240 10.89 6.20 8.45
N TYR A 241 10.46 6.77 7.32
CA TYR A 241 10.56 6.14 6.01
C TYR A 241 12.02 5.90 5.60
N ASN A 242 12.94 6.81 5.97
CA ASN A 242 14.36 6.61 5.70
C ASN A 242 14.93 5.42 6.49
N ASP A 243 14.52 5.24 7.75
CA ASP A 243 14.94 4.08 8.55
C ASP A 243 14.35 2.78 7.96
N PHE A 244 13.08 2.84 7.54
CA PHE A 244 12.37 1.78 6.82
C PHE A 244 13.07 1.36 5.51
N ALA A 245 13.28 2.30 4.58
CA ALA A 245 13.82 2.05 3.25
C ALA A 245 15.26 1.53 3.25
N ASN A 246 16.00 1.78 4.33
CA ASN A 246 17.36 1.28 4.48
C ASN A 246 17.44 -0.12 5.10
N SER A 247 16.36 -0.61 5.71
CA SER A 247 16.32 -1.94 6.33
C SER A 247 16.30 -3.08 5.32
N SER A 248 16.70 -4.28 5.76
CA SER A 248 16.65 -5.49 4.94
C SER A 248 15.25 -6.03 4.70
N PHE A 249 14.28 -5.67 5.54
CA PHE A 249 12.88 -6.11 5.41
C PHE A 249 12.22 -5.58 4.13
N PHE A 250 12.65 -4.41 3.65
CA PHE A 250 12.06 -3.72 2.50
C PHE A 250 12.91 -3.78 1.21
N LYS A 251 13.98 -4.59 1.18
CA LYS A 251 14.87 -4.77 0.02
C LYS A 251 14.55 -6.04 -0.75
#